data_AF-A0A961N9R4-F1
#
_entry.id   AF-A0A961N9R4-F1
#
_cell.length_a   1.000
_cell.length_b   1.000
_cell.length_c   1.000
_cell.angle_alpha   90.00
_cell.angle_beta   90.00
_cell.angle_gamma   90.00
#
_symmetry.space_group_name_H-M   'P 1'
#
loop_
_entity.id
_entity.type
_entity.pdbx_description
1 polymer ?
#
loop_
_entity_poly.entity_id
_entity_poly.type
_entity_poly.pdbx_seq_one_letter_code
_entity_poly.pdbx_strand_id
1 'polypeptide(L)'
;MLRVLPLIVAGLLPAAAGRAQDVPGIEICTVEKNMARRTGCLQSNVEFLKSTMTRMTLDHQRKLDALARQVEALRATVASLRKDVDALQAARKKHEPARDGKGAARNATKDATKDAPKDDGGTAKK
;
A
#
# COMPACT_ATOMS: atom_id res chain seq x y z
N MET A 1 -8.66 0.27 -34.53
CA MET A 1 -8.94 1.70 -34.33
C MET A 1 -9.95 1.84 -33.20
N LEU A 2 -9.48 2.07 -31.97
CA LEU A 2 -10.32 2.13 -30.78
C LEU A 2 -10.57 3.59 -30.43
N ARG A 3 -11.81 4.06 -30.60
CA ARG A 3 -12.25 5.42 -30.26
C ARG A 3 -12.21 5.60 -28.74
N VAL A 4 -11.27 6.38 -28.24
CA VAL A 4 -11.26 6.86 -26.86
C VAL A 4 -12.14 8.11 -26.80
N LEU A 5 -13.34 7.97 -26.25
CA LEU A 5 -14.20 9.10 -25.93
C LEU A 5 -13.67 9.75 -24.63
N PRO A 6 -13.35 11.06 -24.59
CA PRO A 6 -12.94 11.69 -23.35
C PRO A 6 -14.17 11.87 -22.47
N LEU A 7 -14.21 11.13 -21.36
CA LEU A 7 -15.15 11.38 -20.26
C LEU A 7 -14.71 12.68 -19.59
N ILE A 8 -15.28 13.80 -20.03
CA ILE A 8 -15.13 15.09 -19.35
C ILE A 8 -15.91 14.98 -18.03
N VAL A 9 -15.21 14.59 -16.96
CA VAL A 9 -15.67 14.79 -15.59
C VAL A 9 -15.50 16.29 -15.29
N ALA A 10 -16.48 17.07 -15.72
CA ALA A 10 -16.58 18.48 -15.35
C ALA A 10 -16.82 18.55 -13.84
N GLY A 11 -15.94 19.28 -13.17
CA GLY A 11 -15.74 19.23 -11.72
C GLY A 11 -16.97 19.57 -10.90
N LEU A 12 -17.27 18.70 -9.94
CA LEU A 12 -17.85 19.12 -8.68
C LEU A 12 -16.69 19.28 -7.68
N LEU A 13 -15.92 20.36 -7.82
CA LEU A 13 -15.07 20.80 -6.72
C LEU A 13 -16.03 21.34 -5.65
N PRO A 14 -16.15 20.72 -4.46
CA PRO A 14 -16.83 21.39 -3.36
C PRO A 14 -16.08 22.70 -3.11
N ALA A 15 -16.80 23.82 -3.21
CA ALA A 15 -16.31 25.08 -2.69
C ALA A 15 -16.02 24.84 -1.21
N ALA A 16 -14.74 24.66 -0.87
CA ALA A 16 -14.31 24.62 0.49
C ALA A 16 -14.65 26.00 1.07
N ALA A 17 -15.81 26.10 1.73
CA ALA A 17 -16.07 27.19 2.64
C ALA A 17 -14.87 27.19 3.58
N GLY A 18 -13.99 28.18 3.42
CA GLY A 18 -12.80 28.31 4.22
C GLY A 18 -13.25 28.44 5.65
N ARG A 19 -13.27 27.32 6.38
CA ARG A 19 -13.29 27.35 7.84
C ARG A 19 -12.04 28.12 8.16
N ALA A 20 -12.18 29.34 8.68
CA ALA A 20 -11.06 30.07 9.21
C ALA A 20 -10.31 29.08 10.10
N GLN A 21 -9.06 28.77 9.72
CA GLN A 21 -8.24 27.89 10.53
C GLN A 21 -7.92 28.70 11.77
N ASP A 22 -8.57 28.35 12.87
CA ASP A 22 -8.40 29.06 14.12
C ASP A 22 -6.92 29.00 14.49
N VAL A 23 -6.36 30.17 14.78
CA VAL A 23 -4.96 30.32 15.13
C VAL A 23 -4.91 30.11 16.64
N PRO A 24 -4.38 28.97 17.13
CA PRO A 24 -4.51 28.61 18.53
C PRO A 24 -3.95 29.71 19.42
N GLY A 25 -4.78 30.25 20.32
CA GLY A 25 -4.36 31.31 21.26
C GLY A 25 -4.48 32.74 20.73
N ILE A 26 -4.96 32.98 19.50
CA ILE A 26 -5.30 34.34 19.04
C ILE A 26 -6.39 34.98 19.89
N GLU A 27 -7.35 34.18 20.35
CA GLU A 27 -8.40 34.60 21.26
C GLU A 27 -7.84 35.18 22.58
N ILE A 28 -6.70 34.65 23.04
CA ILE A 28 -6.03 35.14 24.25
C ILE A 28 -5.23 36.41 23.96
N CYS A 29 -4.58 36.50 22.80
CA CYS A 29 -3.82 37.69 22.42
C CYS A 29 -4.72 38.89 22.08
N THR A 30 -5.96 38.66 21.64
CA THR A 30 -6.89 39.73 21.24
C THR A 30 -7.67 40.34 22.41
N VAL A 31 -7.85 39.60 23.51
CA VAL A 31 -8.43 40.15 24.75
C VAL A 31 -7.46 41.02 25.55
N GLU A 32 -6.17 41.00 25.21
CA GLU A 32 -5.15 41.81 25.87
C GLU A 32 -5.29 43.31 25.54
N LYS A 33 -5.40 44.13 26.59
CA LYS A 33 -5.64 45.58 26.47
C LYS A 33 -4.33 46.38 26.41
N ASN A 34 -3.26 45.86 26.99
CA ASN A 34 -1.95 46.49 26.94
C ASN A 34 -1.28 46.22 25.59
N MET A 35 -0.98 47.28 24.83
CA MET A 35 -0.42 47.16 23.48
C MET A 35 0.94 46.45 23.42
N ALA A 36 1.81 46.63 24.41
CA ALA A 36 3.10 45.94 24.45
C ALA A 36 2.93 44.43 24.68
N ARG A 37 2.04 44.05 25.60
CA ARG A 37 1.74 42.64 25.91
C ARG A 37 0.99 41.96 24.77
N ARG A 38 0.05 42.65 24.11
CA ARG A 38 -0.64 42.18 22.91
C ARG A 38 0.33 41.89 21.78
N THR A 39 1.27 42.79 21.54
CA THR A 39 2.30 42.61 20.50
C THR A 39 3.20 41.42 20.80
N GLY A 40 3.65 41.27 22.06
CA GLY A 40 4.45 40.11 22.49
C GLY A 40 3.71 38.77 22.36
N CYS A 41 2.43 38.73 22.71
CA CYS A 41 1.58 37.54 22.56
C CYS A 41 1.42 37.15 21.07
N LEU A 42 1.14 38.13 20.20
CA LEU A 42 1.01 37.89 18.76
C LEU A 42 2.34 37.43 18.15
N GLN A 43 3.48 37.98 18.60
CA GLN A 43 4.79 37.58 18.11
C GLN A 43 5.12 36.13 18.45
N SER A 44 4.91 35.71 19.70
CA SER A 44 5.16 34.32 20.11
C SER A 44 4.22 33.34 19.41
N ASN A 45 2.97 33.76 19.15
CA ASN A 45 2.01 32.99 18.37
C ASN A 45 2.50 32.79 16.92
N VAL A 46 2.92 33.86 16.24
CA VAL A 46 3.47 33.77 14.87
C VAL A 46 4.70 32.87 14.82
N GLU A 47 5.59 32.94 15.81
CA GLU A 47 6.77 32.08 15.88
C GLU A 47 6.39 30.60 16.07
N PHE A 48 5.42 30.32 16.95
CA PHE A 48 4.86 28.98 17.11
C PHE A 48 4.26 28.45 15.79
N LEU A 49 3.48 29.26 15.08
CA LEU A 49 2.89 28.86 13.80
C LEU A 49 3.96 28.57 12.74
N LYS A 50 4.96 29.46 12.61
CA LYS A 50 6.08 29.27 11.67
C LYS A 50 6.85 27.99 11.95
N SER A 51 7.17 27.74 13.22
CA SER A 51 7.88 26.51 13.63
C SER A 51 7.06 25.26 13.33
N THR A 52 5.75 25.31 13.59
CA THR A 52 4.81 24.20 13.31
C THR A 52 4.69 23.93 11.81
N MET A 53 4.53 24.97 10.99
CA MET A 53 4.47 24.83 9.53
C MET A 53 5.77 24.27 8.96
N THR A 54 6.91 24.72 9.47
CA THR A 54 8.23 24.20 9.07
C THR A 54 8.34 22.72 9.41
N ARG A 55 7.96 22.33 10.64
CA ARG A 55 7.97 20.93 11.07
C ARG A 55 7.05 20.06 10.21
N MET A 56 5.82 20.52 9.96
CA MET A 56 4.86 19.81 9.11
C MET A 56 5.41 19.63 7.69
N THR A 57 6.03 20.66 7.13
CA THR A 57 6.67 20.60 5.80
C THR A 57 7.76 19.54 5.78
N LEU A 58 8.68 19.54 6.76
CA LEU A 58 9.76 18.54 6.85
C LEU A 58 9.21 17.12 7.03
N ASP A 59 8.19 16.94 7.87
CA ASP A 59 7.56 15.66 8.09
C ASP A 59 6.87 15.13 6.83
N HIS A 60 6.25 16.00 6.03
CA HIS A 60 5.70 15.63 4.73
C HIS A 60 6.79 15.25 3.73
N GLN A 61 7.88 16.02 3.64
CA GLN A 61 8.98 15.67 2.75
C GLN A 61 9.59 14.31 3.09
N ARG A 62 9.81 14.02 4.38
CA ARG A 62 10.27 12.70 4.84
C ARG A 62 9.32 11.58 4.45
N LYS A 63 8.01 11.81 4.53
CA LYS A 63 7.00 10.82 4.09
C LYS A 63 7.05 10.61 2.58
N LEU A 64 7.18 11.68 1.80
CA LEU A 64 7.30 11.58 0.35
C LEU A 64 8.56 10.79 -0.05
N ASP A 65 9.70 11.06 0.58
CA ASP A 65 10.94 10.33 0.33
C ASP A 65 10.83 8.84 0.69
N ALA A 66 10.20 8.54 1.83
CA ALA A 66 9.95 7.16 2.25
C ALA A 66 9.04 6.42 1.27
N LEU A 67 7.96 7.06 0.81
CA LEU A 67 7.04 6.47 -0.18
C LEU A 67 7.71 6.31 -1.54
N ALA A 68 8.55 7.25 -1.97
CA ALA A 68 9.31 7.14 -3.22
C ALA A 68 10.20 5.90 -3.21
N ARG A 69 10.88 5.62 -2.09
CA ARG A 69 11.67 4.39 -1.91
C ARG A 69 10.81 3.13 -1.94
N GLN A 70 9.62 3.16 -1.33
CA GLN A 70 8.67 2.04 -1.39
C GLN A 70 8.21 1.78 -2.82
N VAL A 71 7.94 2.83 -3.60
CA VAL A 71 7.56 2.71 -5.01
C VAL A 71 8.66 2.02 -5.82
N GLU A 72 9.92 2.39 -5.63
CA GLU A 72 11.03 1.74 -6.31
C GLU A 72 11.22 0.28 -5.89
N ALA A 73 11.08 -0.03 -4.60
CA ALA A 73 11.09 -1.41 -4.13
C ALA A 73 9.97 -2.26 -4.76
N LEU A 74 8.74 -1.73 -4.78
CA LEU A 74 7.60 -2.41 -5.40
C LEU A 74 7.80 -2.59 -6.92
N ARG A 75 8.36 -1.60 -7.62
CA ARG A 75 8.69 -1.71 -9.05
C ARG A 75 9.69 -2.83 -9.31
N ALA A 76 10.72 -2.97 -8.47
CA ALA A 76 11.69 -4.05 -8.57
C ALA A 76 11.01 -5.43 -8.36
N THR A 77 10.14 -5.56 -7.36
CA THR A 77 9.35 -6.78 -7.12
C THR A 77 8.43 -7.11 -8.30
N VAL A 78 7.73 -6.12 -8.87
CA VAL A 78 6.90 -6.34 -10.06
C VAL A 78 7.75 -6.82 -11.23
N ALA A 79 8.94 -6.25 -11.42
CA ALA A 79 9.86 -6.68 -12.48
C ALA A 79 10.38 -8.11 -12.27
N SER A 80 10.65 -8.53 -11.03
CA SER A 80 11.06 -9.91 -10.74
C SER A 80 9.91 -10.90 -10.97
N LEU A 81 8.72 -10.60 -10.44
CA LEU A 81 7.53 -11.45 -10.64
C LEU A 81 7.20 -11.62 -12.13
N ARG A 82 7.39 -10.56 -12.94
CA ARG A 82 7.14 -10.64 -14.38
C ARG A 82 8.08 -11.63 -15.07
N LYS A 83 9.36 -11.66 -14.68
CA LYS A 83 10.34 -12.65 -15.17
C LYS A 83 9.97 -14.07 -14.77
N ASP A 84 9.50 -14.26 -13.54
CA ASP A 84 9.08 -15.58 -13.05
C ASP A 84 7.85 -16.08 -13.82
N VAL A 85 6.89 -15.19 -14.08
CA VAL A 85 5.71 -15.51 -14.92
C VAL A 85 6.14 -15.89 -16.34
N ASP A 86 7.05 -15.13 -16.95
CA ASP A 86 7.55 -15.43 -18.30
C ASP A 86 8.27 -16.80 -18.34
N ALA A 87 9.07 -17.11 -17.31
CA ALA A 87 9.76 -18.39 -17.18
C ALA A 87 8.77 -19.56 -17.01
N LEU A 88 7.75 -19.40 -16.17
CA LEU A 88 6.70 -20.40 -15.97
C LEU A 88 5.84 -20.58 -17.24
N GLN A 89 5.49 -19.52 -17.94
CA GLN A 89 4.78 -19.61 -19.22
C GLN A 89 5.61 -20.35 -20.28
N ALA A 90 6.92 -20.05 -20.35
CA ALA A 90 7.83 -20.77 -21.23
C ALA A 90 7.94 -22.26 -20.86
N ALA A 91 8.02 -22.59 -19.57
CA ALA A 91 8.01 -23.97 -19.10
C ALA A 91 6.69 -24.68 -19.43
N ARG A 92 5.54 -24.03 -19.24
CA ARG A 92 4.22 -24.60 -19.61
C ARG A 92 4.12 -24.90 -21.10
N LYS A 93 4.59 -23.99 -21.97
CA LYS A 93 4.61 -24.22 -23.43
C LYS A 93 5.50 -25.40 -23.84
N LYS A 94 6.58 -25.68 -23.07
CA LYS A 94 7.43 -26.85 -23.27
C LYS A 94 6.80 -28.15 -22.73
N HIS A 95 5.82 -28.03 -21.84
CA HIS A 95 5.09 -29.13 -21.20
C HIS A 95 3.62 -29.20 -21.61
N GLU A 96 3.23 -28.71 -22.80
CA GLU A 96 2.03 -29.21 -23.47
C GLU A 96 2.40 -30.51 -24.20
N PRO A 97 2.21 -31.71 -23.60
CA PRO A 97 2.16 -32.91 -24.40
C PRO A 97 0.90 -32.83 -25.26
N ALA A 98 1.07 -33.06 -26.56
CA ALA A 98 -0.02 -33.27 -27.50
C ALA A 98 -1.04 -34.24 -26.88
N ARG A 99 -2.21 -33.72 -26.51
CA ARG A 99 -3.39 -34.55 -26.27
C ARG A 99 -4.06 -34.80 -27.61
N ASP A 100 -3.46 -35.65 -28.42
CA ASP A 100 -4.17 -36.39 -29.46
C ASP A 100 -3.99 -37.88 -29.17
N GLY A 101 -5.10 -38.50 -28.79
CA GLY A 101 -5.13 -39.82 -28.17
C GLY A 101 -4.97 -40.98 -29.14
N LYS A 102 -4.36 -42.08 -28.66
CA LYS A 102 -4.91 -43.44 -28.77
C LYS A 102 -4.06 -44.44 -27.97
N GLY A 103 -4.73 -45.32 -27.23
CA GLY A 103 -4.18 -46.56 -26.67
C GLY A 103 -3.47 -46.39 -25.33
N ALA A 104 -3.60 -47.27 -24.34
CA ALA A 104 -4.32 -48.52 -24.26
C ALA A 104 -4.62 -48.80 -22.78
N ALA A 105 -5.71 -49.52 -22.57
CA ALA A 105 -6.16 -50.00 -21.29
C ALA A 105 -5.19 -51.01 -20.64
N ARG A 106 -5.41 -51.21 -19.34
CA ARG A 106 -5.06 -52.37 -18.49
C ARG A 106 -3.69 -52.31 -17.79
N ASN A 107 -3.72 -52.12 -16.47
CA ASN A 107 -3.77 -53.27 -15.56
C ASN A 107 -4.11 -52.80 -14.15
N ALA A 108 -5.31 -53.19 -13.71
CA ALA A 108 -5.64 -53.33 -12.31
C ALA A 108 -5.55 -54.82 -11.95
N THR A 109 -5.30 -55.10 -10.67
CA THR A 109 -5.25 -56.40 -9.96
C THR A 109 -3.91 -57.13 -10.08
N LYS A 110 -3.28 -57.65 -9.03
CA LYS A 110 -3.70 -58.05 -7.68
C LYS A 110 -2.43 -58.04 -6.79
N ASP A 111 -2.40 -57.34 -5.67
CA ASP A 111 -2.79 -57.83 -4.33
C ASP A 111 -1.75 -58.78 -3.70
N ALA A 112 -1.05 -58.29 -2.67
CA ALA A 112 -0.63 -59.10 -1.52
C ALA A 112 -0.11 -58.18 -0.39
N THR A 113 -1.03 -57.86 0.51
CA THR A 113 -0.81 -57.47 1.92
C THR A 113 0.22 -58.35 2.64
N LYS A 114 1.14 -57.71 3.38
CA LYS A 114 1.82 -58.13 4.63
C LYS A 114 3.01 -57.18 4.84
N ASP A 115 3.33 -56.56 5.96
CA ASP A 115 2.95 -56.59 7.36
C ASP A 115 3.39 -55.21 7.91
N ALA A 116 2.57 -54.53 8.71
CA ALA A 116 3.04 -53.40 9.52
C ALA A 116 2.36 -53.43 10.90
N PRO A 117 3.09 -53.69 11.98
CA PRO A 117 2.57 -53.49 13.34
C PRO A 117 2.76 -52.03 13.81
N LYS A 118 1.63 -51.43 14.17
CA LYS A 118 1.23 -50.61 15.33
C LYS A 118 2.20 -49.70 16.12
N ASP A 119 1.54 -48.64 16.62
CA ASP A 119 1.74 -47.88 17.88
C ASP A 119 2.96 -46.94 17.97
N ASP A 120 2.96 -45.78 18.65
CA ASP A 120 1.91 -44.89 19.18
C ASP A 120 2.61 -43.63 19.76
N GLY A 121 1.84 -42.57 20.04
CA GLY A 121 2.27 -41.40 20.84
C GLY A 121 2.28 -40.09 20.04
N GLY A 122 1.36 -39.14 20.20
CA GLY A 122 0.84 -38.56 21.46
C GLY A 122 1.65 -37.28 21.75
N THR A 123 1.14 -36.08 21.51
CA THR A 123 0.43 -35.33 22.55
C THR A 123 -0.26 -34.10 21.97
N ALA A 124 -1.49 -33.88 22.44
CA ALA A 124 -2.34 -32.77 22.09
C ALA A 124 -2.06 -31.54 22.95
N LYS A 125 -2.20 -30.39 22.29
CA LYS A 125 -2.49 -29.03 22.76
C LYS A 125 -3.05 -28.91 24.19
N LYS A 126 -2.46 -27.98 24.94
CA LYS A 126 -3.20 -27.02 25.76
C LYS A 126 -2.49 -25.67 25.75
#